data_AF-A0A4R0J5V0-F1
#
_entry.id   AF-A0A4R0J5V0-F1
#
_cell.length_a   1.000
_cell.length_b   1.000
_cell.length_c   1.000
_cell.angle_alpha   90.00
_cell.angle_beta   90.00
_cell.angle_gamma   90.00
#
_symmetry.space_group_name_H-M   'P 1'
#
loop_
_entity.id
_entity.type
_entity.pdbx_description
1 polymer ?
#
loop_
_entity_poly.entity_id
_entity_poly.type
_entity_poly.pdbx_seq_one_letter_code
_entity_poly.pdbx_strand_id
1 'polypeptide(L)'
;MDWVRRRAGSLLGLGLAGGLVWTAVVTLSMPNWYDPSEDCARKVGVDNAHPRTSWFPPSASCVSGDEVRQYMSTTRSVILSVVGVLLLILIATGLILTVRRLTGDPGPLRTGDDLKRRRRSHLLFGALDMGVAFAVVTFLNVVAIVFGNLPGAILFILTTLVGLSAFGTLLDRHMGPLPSTALDSRRRGTVAGLATYGIVFAATAVSGQLPFFRFWAVPLSAIAYAAITATQWSRATRPAVVDRVGRAEDGEGNL
;
A
#
# COMPACT_ATOMS: atom_id res chain seq x y z
N MET A 1 -11.66 -6.79 23.47
CA MET A 1 -11.13 -7.09 22.12
C MET A 1 -10.77 -5.85 21.29
N ASP A 2 -11.35 -4.67 21.55
CA ASP A 2 -11.07 -3.45 20.75
C ASP A 2 -9.63 -2.96 20.78
N TRP A 3 -8.92 -3.20 21.89
CA TRP A 3 -7.52 -2.83 22.04
C TRP A 3 -6.59 -3.57 21.06
N VAL A 4 -6.81 -4.87 20.85
CA VAL A 4 -6.06 -5.68 19.88
C VAL A 4 -6.34 -5.20 18.44
N ARG A 5 -7.61 -4.84 18.14
CA ARG A 5 -8.01 -4.33 16.82
C ARG A 5 -7.40 -2.96 16.50
N ARG A 6 -7.24 -2.07 17.50
CA ARG A 6 -6.55 -0.77 17.31
C ARG A 6 -5.06 -0.96 17.06
N ARG A 7 -4.42 -1.89 17.78
CA ARG A 7 -2.99 -2.18 17.64
C ARG A 7 -2.59 -2.77 16.29
N ALA A 8 -3.47 -3.56 15.65
CA ALA A 8 -3.17 -4.17 14.36
C ALA A 8 -2.79 -3.13 13.28
N GLY A 9 -3.52 -2.02 13.20
CA GLY A 9 -3.21 -0.94 12.25
C GLY A 9 -1.91 -0.23 12.58
N SER A 10 -1.67 0.05 13.86
CA SER A 10 -0.43 0.69 14.32
C SER A 10 0.79 -0.20 14.10
N LEU A 11 0.68 -1.52 14.32
CA LEU A 11 1.76 -2.48 14.09
C LEU A 11 2.14 -2.55 12.61
N LEU A 12 1.15 -2.65 11.72
CA LEU A 12 1.40 -2.67 10.28
C LEU A 12 2.00 -1.34 9.81
N GLY A 13 1.45 -0.21 10.26
CA GLY A 13 1.98 1.12 9.93
C GLY A 13 3.43 1.31 10.40
N LEU A 14 3.74 0.90 11.64
CA LEU A 14 5.09 0.98 12.20
C LEU A 14 6.06 0.03 11.46
N GLY A 15 5.63 -1.18 11.14
CA GLY A 15 6.43 -2.13 10.36
C GLY A 15 6.77 -1.60 8.97
N LEU A 16 5.78 -1.03 8.26
CA LEU A 16 5.97 -0.47 6.92
C LEU A 16 6.85 0.79 6.94
N ALA A 17 6.55 1.75 7.82
CA ALA A 17 7.35 2.98 7.95
C ALA A 17 8.77 2.66 8.42
N GLY A 18 8.92 1.80 9.42
CA GLY A 18 10.22 1.31 9.89
C GLY A 18 10.98 0.55 8.80
N GLY A 19 10.29 -0.24 7.98
CA GLY A 19 10.85 -0.91 6.80
C GLY A 19 11.41 0.08 5.78
N LEU A 20 10.67 1.14 5.44
CA LEU A 20 11.13 2.17 4.50
C LEU A 20 12.36 2.91 5.03
N VAL A 21 12.33 3.29 6.31
CA VAL A 21 13.48 3.90 6.99
C VAL A 21 14.68 2.94 6.99
N TRP A 22 14.44 1.67 7.28
CA TRP A 22 15.48 0.64 7.25
C TRP A 22 16.10 0.49 5.87
N THR A 23 15.31 0.45 4.79
CA THR A 23 15.85 0.39 3.42
C THR A 23 16.70 1.61 3.10
N ALA A 24 16.24 2.82 3.47
CA ALA A 24 17.02 4.04 3.27
C ALA A 24 18.34 3.98 4.04
N VAL A 25 18.32 3.54 5.31
CA VAL A 25 19.53 3.37 6.12
C VAL A 25 20.47 2.35 5.48
N VAL A 26 19.98 1.21 5.00
CA VAL A 26 20.80 0.19 4.33
C VAL A 26 21.44 0.77 3.08
N THR A 27 20.68 1.44 2.21
CA THR A 27 21.22 2.06 0.98
C THR A 27 22.24 3.14 1.27
N LEU A 28 21.99 4.01 2.24
CA LEU A 28 22.95 5.03 2.69
C LEU A 28 24.20 4.43 3.37
N SER A 29 24.15 3.13 3.72
CA SER A 29 25.31 2.39 4.26
C SER A 29 26.14 1.70 3.17
N MET A 30 25.63 1.65 1.95
CA MET A 30 26.28 1.04 0.77
C MET A 30 26.98 2.13 -0.07
N PRO A 31 27.87 1.76 -1.00
CA PRO A 31 28.40 2.70 -1.99
C PRO A 31 27.27 3.44 -2.71
N ASN A 32 27.51 4.69 -3.08
CA ASN A 32 26.51 5.52 -3.76
C ASN A 32 25.94 4.81 -4.99
N TRP A 33 24.62 4.86 -5.14
CA TRP A 33 23.93 4.20 -6.25
C TRP A 33 24.27 4.81 -7.62
N TYR A 34 24.70 6.08 -7.65
CA TYR A 34 25.01 6.80 -8.89
C TYR A 34 26.37 6.40 -9.49
N ASP A 35 27.43 6.36 -8.68
CA ASP A 35 28.76 5.89 -9.09
C ASP A 35 29.38 5.01 -7.98
N PRO A 36 28.96 3.73 -7.90
CA PRO A 36 29.40 2.86 -6.84
C PRO A 36 30.86 2.41 -7.02
N SER A 37 31.41 2.52 -8.24
CA SER A 37 32.82 2.29 -8.56
C SER A 37 33.72 3.40 -8.02
N GLU A 38 33.39 4.67 -8.27
CA GLU A 38 34.18 5.80 -7.79
C GLU A 38 34.22 5.84 -6.25
N ASP A 39 33.08 5.62 -5.60
CA ASP A 39 32.99 5.56 -4.13
C ASP A 39 33.84 4.44 -3.53
N CYS A 40 33.89 3.30 -4.23
CA CYS A 40 34.65 2.13 -3.83
C CYS A 40 36.16 2.35 -4.06
N ALA A 41 36.53 2.92 -5.20
CA ALA A 41 37.90 3.31 -5.52
C ALA A 41 38.43 4.36 -4.53
N ARG A 42 37.63 5.38 -4.20
CA ARG A 42 37.98 6.43 -3.23
C ARG A 42 38.21 5.88 -1.82
N LYS A 43 37.44 4.87 -1.42
CA LYS A 43 37.57 4.26 -0.08
C LYS A 43 38.71 3.26 0.03
N VAL A 44 39.04 2.55 -1.05
CA VAL A 44 40.11 1.53 -1.07
C VAL A 44 41.46 2.10 -1.53
N GLY A 45 41.45 3.21 -2.27
CA GLY A 45 42.63 3.84 -2.86
C GLY A 45 43.14 3.16 -4.13
N VAL A 46 42.26 2.48 -4.89
CA VAL A 46 42.63 1.72 -6.10
C VAL A 46 41.63 1.97 -7.23
N ASP A 47 42.14 2.27 -8.43
CA ASP A 47 41.36 2.77 -9.58
C ASP A 47 40.50 1.74 -10.33
N ASN A 48 40.35 0.51 -9.84
CA ASN A 48 39.51 -0.54 -10.47
C ASN A 48 38.71 -1.36 -9.44
N ALA A 49 38.32 -0.74 -8.32
CA ALA A 49 37.57 -1.45 -7.29
C ALA A 49 36.10 -1.65 -7.72
N HIS A 50 35.64 -2.90 -7.73
CA HIS A 50 34.27 -3.25 -8.05
C HIS A 50 33.42 -3.44 -6.77
N PRO A 51 32.25 -2.81 -6.68
CA PRO A 51 31.34 -2.99 -5.56
C PRO A 51 30.61 -4.34 -5.65
N ARG A 52 30.59 -5.09 -4.55
CA ARG A 52 29.70 -6.23 -4.33
C ARG A 52 28.78 -5.91 -3.17
N THR A 53 27.47 -5.89 -3.43
CA THR A 53 26.44 -5.61 -2.43
C THR A 53 25.48 -6.78 -2.29
N SER A 54 25.12 -7.13 -1.06
CA SER A 54 24.01 -8.04 -0.75
C SER A 54 22.99 -7.33 0.14
N TRP A 55 21.73 -7.66 -0.03
CA TRP A 55 20.63 -7.09 0.75
C TRP A 55 20.26 -7.93 1.97
N PHE A 56 20.54 -9.23 1.96
CA PHE A 56 20.26 -10.10 3.10
C PHE A 56 21.29 -11.23 3.21
N PRO A 57 22.18 -11.20 4.23
CA PRO A 57 22.38 -10.08 5.17
C PRO A 57 22.86 -8.82 4.43
N PRO A 58 22.52 -7.58 4.87
CA PRO A 58 23.01 -6.37 4.26
C PRO A 58 24.53 -6.31 4.34
N SER A 59 25.21 -6.37 3.21
CA SER A 59 26.66 -6.32 3.14
C SER A 59 27.11 -5.53 1.92
N ALA A 60 28.24 -4.85 2.06
CA ALA A 60 28.91 -4.17 0.97
C ALA A 60 30.41 -4.41 1.11
N SER A 61 31.03 -4.86 0.03
CA SER A 61 32.47 -5.09 -0.08
C SER A 61 32.99 -4.53 -1.40
N CYS A 62 34.23 -4.10 -1.38
CA CYS A 62 34.99 -3.64 -2.53
C CYS A 62 35.99 -4.72 -2.93
N VAL A 63 35.94 -5.15 -4.19
CA VAL A 63 36.85 -6.16 -4.74
C VAL A 63 37.81 -5.48 -5.69
N SER A 64 39.11 -5.62 -5.45
CA SER A 64 40.18 -5.07 -6.30
C SER A 64 41.24 -6.14 -6.53
N GLY A 65 41.27 -6.75 -7.72
CA GLY A 65 42.07 -7.95 -7.96
C GLY A 65 41.64 -9.07 -7.01
N ASP A 66 42.59 -9.60 -6.22
CA ASP A 66 42.34 -10.65 -5.22
C ASP A 66 42.01 -10.10 -3.82
N GLU A 67 42.12 -8.78 -3.61
CA GLU A 67 41.81 -8.16 -2.32
C GLU A 67 40.32 -7.84 -2.20
N VAL A 68 39.71 -8.26 -1.09
CA VAL A 68 38.34 -7.92 -0.72
C VAL A 68 38.35 -7.08 0.56
N ARG A 69 37.95 -5.81 0.46
CA ARG A 69 37.79 -4.92 1.62
C ARG A 69 36.32 -4.72 1.96
N GLN A 70 35.98 -4.83 3.23
CA GLN A 70 34.62 -4.58 3.69
C GLN A 70 34.33 -3.08 3.68
N TYR A 71 33.31 -2.67 2.92
CA TYR A 71 32.81 -1.30 2.91
C TYR A 71 31.95 -1.01 4.14
N MET A 72 31.24 -2.04 4.62
CA MET A 72 30.33 -2.02 5.76
C MET A 72 30.82 -2.99 6.84
N SER A 73 30.89 -2.54 8.10
CA SER A 73 31.36 -3.38 9.20
C SER A 73 30.41 -4.54 9.50
N THR A 74 30.97 -5.67 9.93
CA THR A 74 30.20 -6.88 10.29
C THR A 74 29.16 -6.60 11.37
N THR A 75 29.49 -5.81 12.39
CA THR A 75 28.55 -5.42 13.46
C THR A 75 27.34 -4.67 12.91
N ARG A 76 27.55 -3.72 12.00
CA ARG A 76 26.44 -2.96 11.38
C ARG A 76 25.58 -3.88 10.52
N SER A 77 26.19 -4.80 9.77
CA SER A 77 25.49 -5.80 8.95
C SER A 77 24.58 -6.69 9.81
N VAL A 78 25.09 -7.18 10.94
CA VAL A 78 24.33 -8.01 11.90
C VAL A 78 23.16 -7.22 12.48
N ILE A 79 23.39 -5.99 12.97
CA ILE A 79 22.34 -5.14 13.54
C ILE A 79 21.25 -4.87 12.50
N LEU A 80 21.61 -4.45 11.29
CA LEU A 80 20.63 -4.21 10.23
C LEU A 80 19.89 -5.49 9.83
N SER A 81 20.53 -6.64 9.83
CA SER A 81 19.86 -7.92 9.57
C SER A 81 18.80 -8.24 10.62
N VAL A 82 19.15 -8.13 11.91
CA VAL A 82 18.23 -8.38 13.02
C VAL A 82 17.04 -7.41 12.97
N VAL A 83 17.30 -6.12 12.77
CA VAL A 83 16.24 -5.11 12.62
C VAL A 83 15.35 -5.42 11.41
N GLY A 84 15.93 -5.79 10.27
CA GLY A 84 15.19 -6.17 9.07
C GLY A 84 14.26 -7.36 9.30
N VAL A 85 14.73 -8.41 9.99
CA VAL A 85 13.90 -9.57 10.35
C VAL A 85 12.77 -9.18 11.30
N LEU A 86 13.05 -8.37 12.33
CA LEU A 86 12.01 -7.90 13.25
C LEU A 86 10.93 -7.08 12.54
N LEU A 87 11.33 -6.19 11.63
CA LEU A 87 10.39 -5.42 10.81
C LEU A 87 9.55 -6.32 9.90
N LEU A 88 10.16 -7.34 9.28
CA LEU A 88 9.44 -8.31 8.46
C LEU A 88 8.37 -9.06 9.28
N ILE A 89 8.70 -9.49 10.50
CA ILE A 89 7.75 -10.14 11.42
C ILE A 89 6.60 -9.20 11.77
N LEU A 90 6.89 -7.92 12.06
CA LEU A 90 5.85 -6.91 12.34
C LEU A 90 4.92 -6.69 11.15
N ILE A 91 5.47 -6.58 9.93
CA ILE A 91 4.69 -6.41 8.70
C ILE A 91 3.81 -7.63 8.48
N ALA A 92 4.37 -8.85 8.54
CA ALA A 92 3.63 -10.09 8.33
C ALA A 92 2.49 -10.25 9.35
N THR A 93 2.77 -10.00 10.63
CA THR A 93 1.77 -10.05 11.70
C THR A 93 0.68 -8.99 11.50
N GLY A 94 1.08 -7.75 11.17
CA GLY A 94 0.16 -6.66 10.88
C GLY A 94 -0.76 -6.96 9.69
N LEU A 95 -0.23 -7.58 8.63
CA LEU A 95 -1.00 -8.02 7.47
C LEU A 95 -2.01 -9.11 7.85
N ILE A 96 -1.60 -10.16 8.57
CA ILE A 96 -2.49 -11.23 9.02
C ILE A 96 -3.63 -10.67 9.87
N LEU A 97 -3.33 -9.77 10.81
CA LEU A 97 -4.34 -9.12 11.65
C LEU A 97 -5.28 -8.22 10.83
N THR A 98 -4.76 -7.55 9.79
CA THR A 98 -5.56 -6.74 8.87
C THR A 98 -6.52 -7.60 8.06
N VAL A 99 -6.04 -8.73 7.52
CA VAL A 99 -6.89 -9.70 6.80
C VAL A 99 -7.99 -10.25 7.71
N ARG A 100 -7.65 -10.67 8.93
CA ARG A 100 -8.65 -11.12 9.92
C ARG A 100 -9.66 -10.04 10.27
N ARG A 101 -9.26 -8.77 10.25
CA ARG A 101 -10.16 -7.63 10.48
C ARG A 101 -11.12 -7.38 9.32
N LEU A 102 -10.79 -7.80 8.10
CA LEU A 102 -11.65 -7.74 6.91
C LEU A 102 -12.66 -8.90 6.84
N THR A 103 -12.49 -9.93 7.68
CA THR A 103 -13.38 -11.10 7.78
C THR A 103 -14.17 -11.17 9.09
N GLY A 104 -13.95 -10.26 10.04
CA GLY A 104 -14.61 -10.23 11.34
C GLY A 104 -16.01 -9.61 11.34
N ASP A 105 -16.53 -9.33 12.54
CA ASP A 105 -17.93 -8.91 12.73
C ASP A 105 -18.32 -7.64 11.95
N PRO A 106 -19.54 -7.62 11.37
CA PRO A 106 -20.08 -6.47 10.64
C PRO A 106 -20.14 -5.19 11.46
N GLY A 107 -20.39 -5.32 12.77
CA GLY A 107 -20.68 -4.19 13.64
C GLY A 107 -22.10 -3.64 13.40
N PRO A 108 -22.46 -2.54 14.09
CA PRO A 108 -23.80 -1.99 14.00
C PRO A 108 -24.12 -1.45 12.60
N LEU A 109 -25.37 -1.58 12.20
CA LEU A 109 -25.88 -1.03 10.95
C LEU A 109 -25.96 0.50 11.05
N ARG A 110 -25.39 1.22 10.08
CA ARG A 110 -25.59 2.67 9.94
C ARG A 110 -26.71 2.95 8.94
N THR A 111 -27.58 3.88 9.32
CA THR A 111 -28.65 4.47 8.49
C THR A 111 -28.46 5.99 8.40
N GLY A 112 -29.17 6.65 7.49
CA GLY A 112 -29.09 8.10 7.30
C GLY A 112 -29.83 8.54 6.02
N ASP A 113 -30.27 9.80 6.01
CA ASP A 113 -31.43 10.18 5.19
C ASP A 113 -31.08 10.88 3.87
N ASP A 114 -29.88 11.48 3.73
CA ASP A 114 -29.48 12.20 2.51
C ASP A 114 -28.47 11.41 1.66
N LEU A 115 -28.98 10.41 0.92
CA LEU A 115 -28.17 9.58 0.03
C LEU A 115 -27.65 10.32 -1.19
N LYS A 116 -28.42 11.27 -1.73
CA LYS A 116 -28.08 11.99 -2.97
C LYS A 116 -26.92 12.95 -2.77
N ARG A 117 -26.95 13.76 -1.71
CA ARG A 117 -25.83 14.64 -1.35
C ARG A 117 -24.59 13.83 -1.02
N ARG A 118 -24.76 12.75 -0.24
CA ARG A 118 -23.65 11.87 0.13
C ARG A 118 -22.97 11.23 -1.08
N ARG A 119 -23.75 10.76 -2.07
CA ARG A 119 -23.21 10.25 -3.34
C ARG A 119 -22.42 11.32 -4.08
N ARG A 120 -22.95 12.55 -4.22
CA ARG A 120 -22.25 13.65 -4.89
C ARG A 120 -20.95 14.00 -4.17
N SER A 121 -20.98 14.09 -2.84
CA SER A 121 -19.79 14.34 -2.03
C SER A 121 -18.75 13.23 -2.16
N HIS A 122 -19.17 11.96 -2.16
CA HIS A 122 -18.25 10.82 -2.32
C HIS A 122 -17.55 10.85 -3.68
N LEU A 123 -18.30 11.13 -4.76
CA LEU A 123 -17.74 11.18 -6.11
C LEU A 123 -16.80 12.38 -6.29
N LEU A 124 -17.16 13.55 -5.77
CA LEU A 124 -16.38 14.77 -6.01
C LEU A 124 -15.18 14.87 -5.04
N PHE A 125 -15.43 14.82 -3.73
CA PHE A 125 -14.36 14.94 -2.74
C PHE A 125 -13.53 13.66 -2.66
N GLY A 126 -14.15 12.47 -2.73
CA GLY A 126 -13.40 11.22 -2.71
C GLY A 126 -12.45 11.06 -3.90
N ALA A 127 -12.85 11.52 -5.10
CA ALA A 127 -11.96 11.51 -6.26
C ALA A 127 -10.80 12.51 -6.13
N LEU A 128 -11.08 13.74 -5.66
CA LEU A 128 -10.05 14.76 -5.41
C LEU A 128 -9.05 14.28 -4.36
N ASP A 129 -9.54 13.78 -3.23
CA ASP A 129 -8.77 13.24 -2.13
C ASP A 129 -7.88 12.07 -2.58
N MET A 130 -8.38 11.19 -3.43
CA MET A 130 -7.60 10.10 -4.02
C MET A 130 -6.52 10.62 -5.00
N GLY A 131 -6.82 11.66 -5.77
CA GLY A 131 -5.83 12.36 -6.59
C GLY A 131 -4.68 12.91 -5.74
N VAL A 132 -4.99 13.61 -4.65
CA VAL A 132 -4.00 14.12 -3.69
C VAL A 132 -3.17 12.98 -3.08
N ALA A 133 -3.82 11.88 -2.68
CA ALA A 133 -3.11 10.70 -2.17
C ALA A 133 -2.11 10.16 -3.21
N PHE A 134 -2.49 10.10 -4.49
CA PHE A 134 -1.58 9.67 -5.55
C PHE A 134 -0.46 10.67 -5.86
N ALA A 135 -0.67 11.97 -5.67
CA ALA A 135 0.41 12.94 -5.78
C ALA A 135 1.51 12.66 -4.74
N VAL A 136 1.12 12.36 -3.50
CA VAL A 136 2.04 11.94 -2.43
C VAL A 136 2.71 10.61 -2.76
N VAL A 137 1.95 9.61 -3.24
CA VAL A 137 2.50 8.30 -3.64
C VAL A 137 3.53 8.46 -4.76
N THR A 138 3.25 9.27 -5.78
CA THR A 138 4.19 9.55 -6.88
C THR A 138 5.47 10.19 -6.38
N PHE A 139 5.38 11.15 -5.45
CA PHE A 139 6.58 11.74 -4.82
C PHE A 139 7.37 10.69 -4.02
N LEU A 140 6.70 9.90 -3.19
CA LEU A 140 7.33 8.85 -2.36
C LEU A 140 7.92 7.71 -3.20
N ASN A 141 7.37 7.42 -4.38
CA ASN A 141 7.87 6.42 -5.30
C ASN A 141 9.30 6.74 -5.75
N VAL A 142 9.57 7.99 -6.12
CA VAL A 142 10.90 8.46 -6.51
C VAL A 142 11.88 8.25 -5.35
N VAL A 143 11.50 8.66 -4.14
CA VAL A 143 12.33 8.50 -2.93
C VAL A 143 12.61 7.01 -2.67
N ALA A 144 11.59 6.15 -2.71
CA ALA A 144 11.75 4.73 -2.39
C ALA A 144 12.65 3.98 -3.38
N ILE A 145 12.57 4.32 -4.67
CA ILE A 145 13.41 3.69 -5.71
C ILE A 145 14.86 4.16 -5.57
N VAL A 146 15.06 5.46 -5.44
CA VAL A 146 16.40 6.06 -5.31
C VAL A 146 17.12 5.57 -4.05
N PHE A 147 16.42 5.50 -2.91
CA PHE A 147 17.02 5.15 -1.62
C PHE A 147 16.84 3.71 -1.19
N GLY A 148 16.29 2.82 -2.02
CA GLY A 148 15.98 1.46 -1.56
C GLY A 148 16.08 0.37 -2.61
N ASN A 149 16.32 0.70 -3.89
CA ASN A 149 16.41 -0.28 -4.98
C ASN A 149 15.24 -1.30 -4.93
N LEU A 150 15.49 -2.59 -5.17
CA LEU A 150 14.46 -3.62 -5.18
C LEU A 150 13.73 -3.78 -3.83
N PRO A 151 14.38 -3.87 -2.66
CA PRO A 151 13.66 -3.97 -1.38
C PRO A 151 12.82 -2.72 -1.07
N GLY A 152 13.34 -1.53 -1.37
CA GLY A 152 12.61 -0.27 -1.24
C GLY A 152 11.37 -0.24 -2.13
N ALA A 153 11.50 -0.70 -3.38
CA ALA A 153 10.37 -0.82 -4.30
C ALA A 153 9.29 -1.78 -3.78
N ILE A 154 9.68 -2.95 -3.24
CA ILE A 154 8.73 -3.92 -2.65
C ILE A 154 8.00 -3.29 -1.45
N LEU A 155 8.72 -2.67 -0.51
CA LEU A 155 8.11 -2.04 0.66
C LEU A 155 7.22 -0.85 0.27
N PHE A 156 7.62 -0.09 -0.74
CA PHE A 156 6.82 0.99 -1.28
C PHE A 156 5.50 0.49 -1.89
N ILE A 157 5.54 -0.59 -2.67
CA ILE A 157 4.33 -1.22 -3.23
C ILE A 157 3.42 -1.67 -2.10
N LEU A 158 3.94 -2.39 -1.11
CA LEU A 158 3.16 -2.87 0.04
C LEU A 158 2.56 -1.71 0.84
N THR A 159 3.35 -0.66 1.10
CA THR A 159 2.90 0.53 1.82
C THR A 159 1.81 1.25 1.06
N THR A 160 1.95 1.37 -0.26
CA THR A 160 0.95 2.02 -1.12
C THR A 160 -0.34 1.22 -1.16
N LEU A 161 -0.27 -0.11 -1.32
CA LEU A 161 -1.44 -0.99 -1.29
C LEU A 161 -2.21 -0.87 0.03
N VAL A 162 -1.50 -0.96 1.16
CA VAL A 162 -2.09 -0.87 2.50
C VAL A 162 -2.64 0.54 2.75
N GLY A 163 -1.87 1.57 2.41
CA GLY A 163 -2.23 2.98 2.59
C GLY A 163 -3.48 3.36 1.81
N LEU A 164 -3.54 3.03 0.51
CA LEU A 164 -4.70 3.31 -0.33
C LEU A 164 -5.92 2.49 0.07
N SER A 165 -5.74 1.26 0.54
CA SER A 165 -6.85 0.45 1.09
C SER A 165 -7.44 1.07 2.35
N ALA A 166 -6.58 1.54 3.26
CA ALA A 166 -6.99 2.23 4.48
C ALA A 166 -7.67 3.56 4.17
N PHE A 167 -7.13 4.31 3.21
CA PHE A 167 -7.69 5.59 2.77
C PHE A 167 -9.05 5.41 2.10
N GLY A 168 -9.19 4.44 1.18
CA GLY A 168 -10.47 4.10 0.56
C GLY A 168 -11.50 3.63 1.59
N THR A 169 -11.08 2.90 2.63
CA THR A 169 -11.95 2.52 3.77
C THR A 169 -12.43 3.74 4.55
N LEU A 170 -11.56 4.72 4.80
CA LEU A 170 -11.92 5.95 5.48
C LEU A 170 -12.94 6.74 4.67
N LEU A 171 -12.67 6.93 3.37
CA LEU A 171 -13.59 7.60 2.44
C LEU A 171 -14.96 6.90 2.37
N ASP A 172 -14.99 5.58 2.23
CA ASP A 172 -16.26 4.83 2.20
C ASP A 172 -16.99 4.91 3.56
N ARG A 173 -16.28 4.92 4.69
CA ARG A 173 -16.94 5.04 6.00
C ARG A 173 -17.63 6.40 6.16
N HIS A 174 -17.01 7.47 5.67
CA HIS A 174 -17.56 8.83 5.75
C HIS A 174 -18.64 9.08 4.71
N MET A 175 -18.41 8.66 3.46
CA MET A 175 -19.21 9.06 2.29
C MET A 175 -19.81 7.89 1.50
N GLY A 176 -19.55 6.64 1.88
CA GLY A 176 -20.05 5.44 1.20
C GLY A 176 -21.56 5.22 1.28
N PRO A 177 -22.09 4.24 0.52
CA PRO A 177 -23.52 3.91 0.49
C PRO A 177 -24.09 3.53 1.86
N LEU A 178 -25.36 3.87 2.08
CA LEU A 178 -26.18 3.45 3.23
C LEU A 178 -27.46 2.75 2.76
N PRO A 179 -28.09 1.89 3.59
CA PRO A 179 -27.58 1.41 4.87
C PRO A 179 -26.34 0.52 4.69
N SER A 180 -25.40 0.56 5.63
CA SER A 180 -24.20 -0.32 5.58
C SER A 180 -23.59 -0.59 6.94
N THR A 181 -22.92 -1.73 7.04
CA THR A 181 -22.15 -2.12 8.24
C THR A 181 -20.70 -1.62 8.14
N ALA A 182 -19.97 -1.67 9.25
CA ALA A 182 -18.56 -1.29 9.27
C ALA A 182 -17.66 -2.27 8.48
N LEU A 183 -18.12 -3.50 8.26
CA LEU A 183 -17.43 -4.50 7.43
C LEU A 183 -17.67 -4.25 5.94
N ASP A 184 -18.91 -3.94 5.53
CA ASP A 184 -19.22 -3.58 4.15
C ASP A 184 -18.37 -2.40 3.70
N SER A 185 -18.26 -1.41 4.58
CA SER A 185 -17.48 -0.22 4.31
C SER A 185 -15.98 -0.50 4.16
N ARG A 186 -15.43 -1.36 5.03
CA ARG A 186 -14.06 -1.85 4.91
C ARG A 186 -13.80 -2.59 3.60
N ARG A 187 -14.72 -3.48 3.19
CA ARG A 187 -14.59 -4.25 1.96
C ARG A 187 -14.66 -3.35 0.73
N ARG A 188 -15.68 -2.50 0.62
CA ARG A 188 -15.84 -1.56 -0.51
C ARG A 188 -14.67 -0.60 -0.62
N GLY A 189 -14.26 -0.01 0.50
CA GLY A 189 -13.15 0.94 0.53
C GLY A 189 -11.80 0.30 0.21
N THR A 190 -11.53 -0.92 0.73
CA THR A 190 -10.33 -1.69 0.38
C THR A 190 -10.31 -2.03 -1.11
N VAL A 191 -11.42 -2.54 -1.66
CA VAL A 191 -11.54 -2.84 -3.09
C VAL A 191 -11.33 -1.59 -3.93
N ALA A 192 -11.90 -0.44 -3.54
CA ALA A 192 -11.70 0.82 -4.25
C ALA A 192 -10.23 1.24 -4.26
N GLY A 193 -9.55 1.23 -3.10
CA GLY A 193 -8.13 1.56 -3.02
C GLY A 193 -7.24 0.64 -3.86
N LEU A 194 -7.44 -0.69 -3.74
CA LEU A 194 -6.67 -1.68 -4.49
C LEU A 194 -6.92 -1.61 -6.01
N ALA A 195 -8.17 -1.46 -6.43
CA ALA A 195 -8.52 -1.38 -7.84
C ALA A 195 -7.99 -0.08 -8.48
N THR A 196 -8.08 1.06 -7.79
CA THR A 196 -7.47 2.31 -8.26
C THR A 196 -5.97 2.16 -8.42
N TYR A 197 -5.27 1.55 -7.44
CA TYR A 197 -3.85 1.26 -7.56
C TYR A 197 -3.53 0.33 -8.73
N GLY A 198 -4.29 -0.77 -8.87
CA GLY A 198 -4.12 -1.73 -9.97
C GLY A 198 -4.26 -1.07 -11.34
N ILE A 199 -5.23 -0.16 -11.51
CA ILE A 199 -5.44 0.59 -12.76
C ILE A 199 -4.24 1.50 -13.05
N VAL A 200 -3.80 2.29 -12.08
CA VAL A 200 -2.65 3.20 -12.26
C VAL A 200 -1.37 2.42 -12.53
N PHE A 201 -1.14 1.33 -11.80
CA PHE A 201 0.01 0.45 -11.99
C PHE A 201 0.00 -0.18 -13.38
N ALA A 202 -1.12 -0.76 -13.81
CA ALA A 202 -1.26 -1.37 -15.13
C ALA A 202 -1.04 -0.35 -16.26
N ALA A 203 -1.62 0.85 -16.14
CA ALA A 203 -1.38 1.93 -17.10
C ALA A 203 0.11 2.32 -17.15
N THR A 204 0.78 2.35 -16.01
CA THR A 204 2.21 2.71 -15.92
C THR A 204 3.07 1.62 -16.58
N ALA A 205 2.75 0.35 -16.33
CA ALA A 205 3.40 -0.80 -16.95
C ALA A 205 3.25 -0.80 -18.47
N VAL A 206 2.03 -0.59 -18.99
CA VAL A 206 1.74 -0.54 -20.44
C VAL A 206 2.47 0.62 -21.10
N SER A 207 2.67 1.74 -20.40
CA SER A 207 3.42 2.88 -20.93
C SER A 207 4.94 2.67 -20.98
N GLY A 208 5.46 1.54 -20.48
CA GLY A 208 6.90 1.23 -20.44
C GLY A 208 7.69 2.09 -19.44
N GLN A 209 7.01 2.68 -18.45
CA GLN A 209 7.60 3.69 -17.55
C GLN A 209 7.86 3.17 -16.14
N LEU A 210 7.69 1.87 -15.89
CA LEU A 210 8.14 1.28 -14.64
C LEU A 210 9.64 1.52 -14.46
N PRO A 211 10.11 1.86 -13.25
CA PRO A 211 9.37 1.80 -11.97
C PRO A 211 8.69 3.11 -11.52
N PHE A 212 8.70 4.18 -12.33
CA PHE A 212 8.29 5.51 -11.91
C PHE A 212 6.84 5.85 -12.24
N PHE A 213 6.07 6.29 -11.23
CA PHE A 213 4.78 6.92 -11.49
C PHE A 213 4.98 8.32 -12.07
N ARG A 214 4.23 8.65 -13.13
CA ARG A 214 4.24 10.00 -13.73
C ARG A 214 3.11 10.86 -13.18
N PHE A 215 3.19 12.16 -13.44
CA PHE A 215 2.14 13.12 -13.06
C PHE A 215 0.74 12.77 -13.60
N TRP A 216 0.64 12.05 -14.73
CA TRP A 216 -0.65 11.59 -15.26
C TRP A 216 -1.34 10.53 -14.36
N ALA A 217 -0.60 9.89 -13.44
CA ALA A 217 -1.17 8.98 -12.45
C ALA A 217 -2.17 9.67 -11.51
N VAL A 218 -2.00 10.97 -11.26
CA VAL A 218 -2.87 11.77 -10.38
C VAL A 218 -4.28 11.94 -10.96
N PRO A 219 -4.47 12.51 -12.18
CA PRO A 219 -5.80 12.58 -12.77
C PRO A 219 -6.37 11.19 -13.08
N LEU A 220 -5.54 10.21 -13.47
CA LEU A 220 -6.04 8.85 -13.71
C LEU A 220 -6.60 8.21 -12.43
N SER A 221 -5.92 8.36 -11.29
CA SER A 221 -6.39 7.77 -10.04
C SER A 221 -7.72 8.35 -9.58
N ALA A 222 -7.90 9.68 -9.73
CA ALA A 222 -9.15 10.36 -9.43
C ALA A 222 -10.30 9.83 -10.30
N ILE A 223 -10.08 9.70 -11.62
CA ILE A 223 -11.07 9.17 -12.57
C ILE A 223 -11.39 7.70 -12.24
N ALA A 224 -10.37 6.87 -12.05
CA ALA A 224 -10.53 5.45 -11.72
C ALA A 224 -11.32 5.26 -10.43
N TYR A 225 -10.98 6.02 -9.38
CA TYR A 225 -11.70 5.99 -8.11
C TYR A 225 -13.15 6.44 -8.24
N ALA A 226 -13.42 7.54 -8.99
CA ALA A 226 -14.77 8.00 -9.27
C ALA A 226 -15.60 6.94 -10.00
N ALA A 227 -15.02 6.25 -10.99
CA ALA A 227 -15.70 5.18 -11.73
C ALA A 227 -16.03 3.96 -10.84
N ILE A 228 -15.08 3.54 -10.01
CA ILE A 228 -15.28 2.43 -9.06
C ILE A 228 -16.37 2.78 -8.05
N THR A 229 -16.28 3.95 -7.42
CA THR A 229 -17.28 4.40 -6.43
C THR A 229 -18.66 4.61 -7.04
N ALA A 230 -18.75 5.16 -8.26
CA ALA A 230 -20.01 5.27 -9.00
C ALA A 230 -20.67 3.89 -9.20
N THR A 231 -19.86 2.88 -9.53
CA THR A 231 -20.31 1.49 -9.70
C THR A 231 -20.74 0.87 -8.35
N GLN A 232 -20.04 1.17 -7.27
CA GLN A 232 -20.45 0.72 -5.93
C GLN A 232 -21.80 1.33 -5.52
N TRP A 233 -22.03 2.62 -5.82
CA TRP A 233 -23.31 3.28 -5.58
C TRP A 233 -24.44 2.71 -6.45
N SER A 234 -24.20 2.41 -7.73
CA SER A 234 -25.23 1.84 -8.60
C SER A 234 -25.66 0.44 -8.14
N ARG A 235 -24.72 -0.37 -7.65
CA ARG A 235 -25.01 -1.69 -7.07
C ARG A 235 -25.75 -1.60 -5.74
N ALA A 236 -25.40 -0.65 -4.88
CA ALA A 236 -26.06 -0.47 -3.58
C ALA A 236 -27.52 0.04 -3.69
N THR A 237 -27.88 0.69 -4.79
CA THR A 237 -29.23 1.24 -4.98
C THR A 237 -30.20 0.21 -5.59
N ARG A 238 -29.72 -0.96 -6.06
CA ARG A 238 -30.61 -2.02 -6.52
C ARG A 238 -31.31 -2.62 -5.30
N PRO A 239 -32.62 -2.39 -5.10
CA PRO A 239 -33.32 -2.97 -3.97
C PRO A 239 -33.34 -4.49 -4.17
N ALA A 240 -33.33 -5.25 -3.08
CA ALA A 240 -33.58 -6.69 -3.08
C ALA A 240 -35.06 -6.98 -3.41
N VAL A 241 -35.54 -6.47 -4.55
CA VAL A 241 -36.92 -6.60 -5.06
C VAL A 241 -37.26 -8.06 -5.33
N VAL A 242 -36.26 -8.93 -5.48
CA VAL A 242 -36.44 -10.35 -5.80
C VAL A 242 -36.77 -11.20 -4.56
N ASP A 243 -36.41 -10.78 -3.35
CA ASP A 243 -36.55 -11.61 -2.14
C ASP A 243 -37.92 -11.55 -1.44
N ARG A 244 -38.81 -10.65 -1.88
CA ARG A 244 -40.19 -10.55 -1.37
C ARG A 244 -41.25 -11.11 -2.31
N VAL A 245 -41.01 -11.13 -3.61
CA VAL A 245 -41.98 -11.67 -4.58
C VAL A 245 -41.99 -13.20 -4.53
N GLY A 246 -40.83 -13.86 -4.35
CA GLY A 246 -40.78 -15.32 -4.23
C GLY A 246 -41.30 -15.89 -2.91
N ARG A 247 -41.29 -15.13 -1.80
CA ARG A 247 -41.79 -15.61 -0.50
C ARG A 247 -43.32 -15.46 -0.35
N ALA A 248 -43.98 -14.72 -1.24
CA ALA A 248 -45.43 -14.58 -1.24
C ALA A 248 -46.12 -15.73 -1.99
N GLU A 249 -45.48 -16.32 -3.01
CA GLU A 249 -46.10 -17.41 -3.80
C GLU A 249 -46.04 -18.78 -3.12
N ASP A 250 -45.10 -19.01 -2.19
CA ASP A 250 -44.97 -20.30 -1.48
C ASP A 250 -45.95 -20.47 -0.29
N GLY A 251 -46.80 -19.47 -0.01
CA GLY A 251 -47.66 -19.42 1.18
C GLY A 251 -49.15 -19.72 0.95
N GLU A 252 -49.61 -19.85 -0.29
CA GLU A 252 -51.05 -19.80 -0.62
C GLU A 252 -51.66 -21.12 -1.12
N GLY A 253 -50.99 -22.26 -0.88
CA GLY A 253 -51.32 -23.55 -1.52
C GLY A 253 -51.71 -24.72 -0.60
N ASN A 254 -52.16 -24.50 0.63
CA ASN A 254 -52.68 -25.60 1.49
C ASN A 254 -53.85 -25.12 2.37
N LEU A 255 -55.05 -25.14 1.80
CA LEU A 255 -56.33 -25.25 2.51
C LEU A 255 -57.26 -26.16 1.71
#